data_AF-A0A1A8RA08-F1
#
_entry.id   AF-A0A1A8RA08-F1
#
_cell.length_a   1.000
_cell.length_b   1.000
_cell.length_c   1.000
_cell.angle_alpha   90.00
_cell.angle_beta   90.00
_cell.angle_gamma   90.00
#
_symmetry.space_group_name_H-M   'P 1'
#
loop_
_entity.id
_entity.type
_entity.pdbx_description
1 polymer ?
#
loop_
_entity_poly.entity_id
_entity_poly.type
_entity_poly.pdbx_seq_one_letter_code
_entity_poly.pdbx_strand_id
1 'polypeptide(L)'
;EFSVPLGPSAQPWSSRAQFHRDFILVAEFSEQVGPRPVLTIPNEQKVIGSFDLNHFSVRIMSVDYQASGPGHTPPSSPGPRLSFCEDSRVMLGDSAEDAFAYVQHLTLYDLEARGMVRPFCIAYVCSDQLKLMENFSELSTGFSQASDSLKTGNRQAFSTELRRKLQELEFRRLTLLQNKELQEGKDESAEGKPEELDVLEYSILNHRELLRQVTSYPNRKLQQPDFLPYDPADSLTDLTALQPPEPCSYLPTSSSSSSS
;
A
#
# COMPACT_ATOMS: atom_id res chain seq x y z
N GLU A 1 38.65 9.21 -44.02
CA GLU A 1 37.25 9.66 -43.85
C GLU A 1 36.45 8.50 -43.31
N PHE A 2 35.93 8.60 -42.09
CA PHE A 2 35.15 7.54 -41.45
C PHE A 2 33.67 7.88 -41.60
N SER A 3 32.98 7.20 -42.52
CA SER A 3 31.54 7.33 -42.68
C SER A 3 30.83 6.52 -41.60
N VAL A 4 30.17 7.22 -40.67
CA VAL A 4 29.27 6.60 -39.69
C VAL A 4 28.01 6.15 -40.43
N PRO A 5 27.56 4.89 -40.28
CA PRO A 5 26.30 4.46 -40.87
C PRO A 5 25.14 5.23 -40.22
N LEU A 6 24.40 5.99 -41.03
CA LEU A 6 23.15 6.61 -40.62
C LEU A 6 22.12 5.49 -40.41
N GLY A 7 21.89 5.11 -39.16
CA GLY A 7 20.73 4.30 -38.77
C GLY A 7 19.43 5.01 -39.17
N PRO A 8 18.31 4.28 -39.24
CA PRO A 8 17.04 4.85 -39.67
C PRO A 8 16.71 6.09 -38.83
N SER A 9 16.41 7.18 -39.54
CA SER A 9 15.97 8.47 -39.01
C SER A 9 14.92 8.26 -37.92
N ALA A 10 15.32 8.37 -36.65
CA ALA A 10 14.38 8.51 -35.55
C ALA A 10 13.51 9.72 -35.89
N GLN A 11 12.20 9.51 -36.01
CA GLN A 11 11.31 10.65 -36.17
C GLN A 11 11.51 11.54 -34.93
N PRO A 12 11.76 12.84 -35.07
CA PRO A 12 12.04 13.71 -33.92
C PRO A 12 10.84 13.83 -32.95
N TRP A 13 9.70 13.24 -33.31
CA TRP A 13 8.46 13.17 -32.53
C TRP A 13 8.14 11.74 -32.04
N SER A 14 8.96 10.73 -32.36
CA SER A 14 8.75 9.36 -31.88
C SER A 14 9.57 9.13 -30.61
N SER A 15 8.88 8.92 -29.48
CA SER A 15 9.52 8.49 -28.24
C SER A 15 10.14 7.10 -28.39
N ARG A 16 11.26 6.87 -27.70
CA ARG A 16 11.92 5.56 -27.57
C ARG A 16 11.31 4.70 -26.46
N ALA A 17 10.29 5.23 -25.77
CA ALA A 17 9.56 4.53 -24.73
C ALA A 17 9.00 3.21 -25.24
N GLN A 18 9.16 2.18 -24.43
CA GLN A 18 8.65 0.84 -24.72
C GLN A 18 7.18 0.66 -24.30
N PHE A 19 6.55 1.71 -23.76
CA PHE A 19 5.13 1.80 -23.43
C PHE A 19 4.41 2.76 -24.38
N HIS A 20 3.11 2.55 -24.59
CA HIS A 20 2.34 3.30 -25.57
C HIS A 20 1.57 4.48 -24.99
N ARG A 21 1.30 4.47 -23.68
CA ARG A 21 0.64 5.56 -22.96
C ARG A 21 1.15 5.62 -21.53
N ASP A 22 1.00 6.78 -20.92
CA ASP A 22 1.29 6.98 -19.51
C ASP A 22 0.46 6.03 -18.62
N PHE A 23 1.04 5.63 -17.51
CA PHE A 23 0.41 4.72 -16.56
C PHE A 23 0.92 4.95 -15.15
N ILE A 24 0.17 4.47 -14.17
CA ILE A 24 0.62 4.35 -12.78
C ILE A 24 1.07 2.91 -12.56
N LEU A 25 2.21 2.73 -11.90
CA LEU A 25 2.70 1.45 -11.39
C LEU A 25 2.67 1.50 -9.86
N VAL A 26 2.12 0.45 -9.24
CA VAL A 26 2.37 0.17 -7.82
C VAL A 26 3.35 -1.00 -7.77
N ALA A 27 4.41 -0.84 -6.99
CA ALA A 27 5.39 -1.88 -6.72
C ALA A 27 5.54 -2.09 -5.21
N GLU A 28 5.99 -3.29 -4.84
CA GLU A 28 6.32 -3.63 -3.46
C GLU A 28 7.72 -4.22 -3.37
N PHE A 29 8.31 -4.17 -2.18
CA PHE A 29 9.48 -4.97 -1.85
C PHE A 29 9.07 -6.14 -0.96
N SER A 30 9.26 -7.36 -1.44
CA SER A 30 9.16 -8.57 -0.63
C SER A 30 10.56 -9.02 -0.22
N GLU A 31 10.76 -9.40 1.04
CA GLU A 31 12.04 -9.94 1.49
C GLU A 31 12.41 -11.26 0.80
N GLN A 32 11.42 -12.03 0.34
CA GLN A 32 11.63 -13.34 -0.26
C GLN A 32 12.01 -13.25 -1.75
N VAL A 33 11.41 -12.30 -2.48
CA VAL A 33 11.49 -12.21 -3.95
C VAL A 33 12.21 -10.94 -4.41
N GLY A 34 12.31 -9.93 -3.54
CA GLY A 34 12.81 -8.60 -3.87
C GLY A 34 11.72 -7.65 -4.38
N PRO A 35 12.12 -6.55 -5.06
CA PRO A 35 11.21 -5.62 -5.69
C PRO A 35 10.37 -6.29 -6.78
N ARG A 36 9.06 -6.05 -6.79
CA ARG A 36 8.18 -6.56 -7.84
C ARG A 36 7.00 -5.61 -8.14
N PRO A 37 6.51 -5.61 -9.39
CA PRO A 37 5.28 -4.91 -9.72
C PRO A 37 4.08 -5.61 -9.05
N VAL A 38 3.14 -4.81 -8.55
CA VAL A 38 1.89 -5.27 -7.94
C VAL A 38 0.73 -5.08 -8.89
N LEU A 39 0.58 -3.87 -9.44
CA LEU A 39 -0.49 -3.54 -10.40
C LEU A 39 -0.11 -2.33 -11.24
N THR A 40 -0.75 -2.20 -12.41
CA THR A 40 -0.72 -0.97 -13.21
C THR A 40 -2.12 -0.37 -13.36
N ILE A 41 -2.16 0.94 -13.57
CA ILE A 41 -3.40 1.68 -13.87
C ILE A 41 -3.14 2.54 -15.10
N PRO A 42 -3.80 2.26 -16.25
CA PRO A 42 -4.68 1.12 -16.51
C PRO A 42 -3.97 -0.24 -16.43
N ASN A 43 -4.72 -1.30 -16.09
CA ASN A 43 -4.20 -2.68 -16.04
C ASN A 43 -4.33 -3.37 -17.41
N GLU A 44 -3.78 -2.74 -18.45
CA GLU A 44 -3.91 -3.21 -19.83
C GLU A 44 -2.52 -3.37 -20.47
N GLN A 45 -2.20 -4.57 -20.95
CA GLN A 45 -0.92 -4.84 -21.62
C GLN A 45 -0.69 -3.93 -22.85
N LYS A 46 -1.78 -3.51 -23.51
CA LYS A 46 -1.71 -2.58 -24.64
C LYS A 46 -1.16 -1.21 -24.26
N VAL A 47 -1.35 -0.77 -23.02
CA VAL A 47 -0.79 0.49 -22.49
C VAL A 47 0.70 0.31 -22.19
N ILE A 48 1.06 -0.78 -21.51
CA ILE A 48 2.44 -1.05 -21.07
C ILE A 48 3.37 -1.41 -22.23
N GLY A 49 2.84 -1.97 -23.33
CA GLY A 49 3.64 -2.34 -24.49
C GLY A 49 4.64 -3.45 -24.15
N SER A 50 5.92 -3.21 -24.47
CA SER A 50 7.04 -4.11 -24.17
C SER A 50 7.89 -3.62 -23.00
N PHE A 51 7.43 -2.62 -22.24
CA PHE A 51 8.16 -2.06 -21.12
C PHE A 51 8.37 -3.09 -19.99
N ASP A 52 9.61 -3.23 -19.53
CA ASP A 52 9.96 -4.19 -18.46
C ASP A 52 9.63 -3.64 -17.07
N LEU A 53 8.42 -3.96 -16.60
CA LEU A 53 7.95 -3.58 -15.27
C LEU A 53 8.79 -4.16 -14.14
N ASN A 54 9.40 -5.34 -14.31
CA ASN A 54 10.21 -5.96 -13.26
C ASN A 54 11.52 -5.20 -13.10
N HIS A 55 12.20 -4.95 -14.21
CA HIS A 55 13.43 -4.15 -14.21
C HIS A 55 13.17 -2.73 -13.67
N PHE A 56 12.07 -2.10 -14.10
CA PHE A 56 11.69 -0.79 -13.59
C PHE A 56 11.34 -0.80 -12.09
N SER A 57 10.65 -1.83 -11.60
CA SER A 57 10.34 -1.99 -10.17
C SER A 57 11.61 -2.09 -9.32
N VAL A 58 12.60 -2.85 -9.79
CA VAL A 58 13.92 -2.93 -9.12
C VAL A 58 14.57 -1.55 -9.08
N ARG A 59 14.56 -0.82 -10.21
CA ARG A 59 15.17 0.51 -10.33
C ARG A 59 14.59 1.51 -9.33
N ILE A 60 13.26 1.63 -9.27
CA ILE A 60 12.59 2.63 -8.41
C ILE A 60 12.63 2.26 -6.93
N MET A 61 12.73 0.97 -6.60
CA MET A 61 12.84 0.48 -5.22
C MET A 61 14.27 0.45 -4.69
N SER A 62 15.27 0.50 -5.57
CA SER A 62 16.70 0.58 -5.18
C SER A 62 17.14 2.00 -4.82
N VAL A 63 16.28 3.00 -5.02
CA VAL A 63 16.53 4.36 -4.55
C VAL A 63 16.55 4.34 -3.03
N ASP A 64 17.61 4.90 -2.42
CA ASP A 64 17.73 5.05 -0.97
C ASP A 64 16.66 6.00 -0.44
N TYR A 65 15.45 5.49 -0.27
CA TYR A 65 14.39 6.22 0.42
C TYR A 65 14.61 5.99 1.93
N GLN A 66 15.28 6.95 2.56
CA GLN A 66 15.40 6.98 4.02
C GLN A 66 14.01 7.30 4.57
N ALA A 67 13.18 6.28 4.78
CA ALA A 67 11.98 6.42 5.59
C ALA A 67 12.46 6.92 6.96
N SER A 68 12.18 8.19 7.27
CA SER A 68 12.74 8.95 8.40
C SER A 68 13.04 8.02 9.57
N GLY A 69 14.34 7.75 9.77
CA GLY A 69 14.79 6.77 10.74
C GLY A 69 14.25 7.11 12.13
N PRO A 70 14.16 6.13 13.04
CA PRO A 70 13.68 6.38 14.39
C PRO A 70 14.50 7.53 14.98
N GLY A 71 13.85 8.69 15.17
CA GLY A 71 14.50 9.84 15.77
C GLY A 71 15.16 9.41 17.07
N HIS A 72 16.43 9.77 17.24
CA HIS A 72 17.29 9.46 18.38
C HIS A 72 16.68 9.98 19.70
N THR A 73 15.63 9.32 20.15
CA THR A 73 15.06 9.44 21.48
C THR A 73 15.31 8.09 22.13
N PRO A 74 16.04 8.03 23.25
CA PRO A 74 16.24 6.78 23.96
C PRO A 74 14.86 6.18 24.27
N PRO A 75 14.67 4.86 24.07
CA PRO A 75 13.37 4.24 24.30
C PRO A 75 12.95 4.46 25.75
N SER A 76 11.83 5.16 25.95
CA SER A 76 11.23 5.34 27.27
C SER A 76 10.54 4.07 27.78
N SER A 77 10.42 3.04 26.94
CA SER A 77 9.84 1.74 27.30
C SER A 77 10.52 0.59 26.53
N PRO A 78 10.75 -0.57 27.17
CA PRO A 78 11.13 -1.78 26.48
C PRO A 78 9.90 -2.37 25.76
N GLY A 79 9.94 -2.40 24.42
CA GLY A 79 8.85 -2.98 23.62
C GLY A 79 8.94 -2.64 22.14
N PRO A 80 8.20 -3.36 21.28
CA PRO A 80 8.17 -3.09 19.85
C PRO A 80 7.47 -1.75 19.57
N ARG A 81 8.05 -0.95 18.68
CA ARG A 81 7.57 0.39 18.34
C ARG A 81 7.30 0.48 16.85
N LEU A 82 6.10 0.89 16.48
CA LEU A 82 5.75 1.18 15.10
C LEU A 82 6.35 2.53 14.70
N SER A 83 6.99 2.55 13.53
CA SER A 83 7.44 3.80 12.92
C SER A 83 6.30 4.39 12.08
N PHE A 84 6.04 5.67 12.25
CA PHE A 84 5.07 6.42 11.46
C PHE A 84 5.85 7.36 10.55
N CYS A 85 6.36 6.82 9.44
CA CYS A 85 7.14 7.59 8.48
C CYS A 85 6.25 8.40 7.53
N GLU A 86 6.69 9.61 7.23
CA GLU A 86 6.20 10.37 6.10
C GLU A 86 6.66 9.72 4.79
N ASP A 87 5.89 9.95 3.73
CA ASP A 87 6.23 9.44 2.41
C ASP A 87 7.36 10.27 1.81
N SER A 88 8.29 9.62 1.12
CA SER A 88 9.30 10.30 0.33
C SER A 88 8.86 10.35 -1.13
N ARG A 89 9.26 11.41 -1.84
CA ARG A 89 8.92 11.64 -3.24
C ARG A 89 10.17 11.94 -4.02
N VAL A 90 10.31 11.32 -5.18
CA VAL A 90 11.43 11.54 -6.09
C VAL A 90 10.94 11.56 -7.53
N MET A 91 11.64 12.31 -8.39
CA MET A 91 11.47 12.22 -9.83
C MET A 91 12.69 11.50 -10.41
N LEU A 92 12.43 10.47 -11.20
CA LEU A 92 13.43 9.62 -11.83
C LEU A 92 13.29 9.72 -13.34
N GLY A 93 14.39 9.59 -14.07
CA GLY A 93 14.37 9.65 -15.53
C GLY A 93 15.47 8.79 -16.12
N ASP A 94 15.10 8.03 -17.14
CA ASP A 94 16.02 7.34 -18.03
C ASP A 94 15.86 7.92 -19.45
N SER A 95 16.82 8.75 -19.84
CA SER A 95 16.84 9.38 -21.17
C SER A 95 17.22 8.41 -22.30
N ALA A 96 17.77 7.23 -21.99
CA ALA A 96 18.01 6.21 -23.01
C ALA A 96 16.72 5.46 -23.37
N GLU A 97 15.82 5.29 -22.40
CA GLU A 97 14.54 4.60 -22.54
C GLU A 97 13.34 5.56 -22.74
N ASP A 98 13.57 6.88 -22.76
CA ASP A 98 12.52 7.91 -22.68
C ASP A 98 11.47 7.57 -21.62
N ALA A 99 11.91 7.14 -20.44
CA ALA A 99 11.06 6.72 -19.34
C ALA A 99 11.30 7.60 -18.13
N PHE A 100 10.36 8.50 -17.86
CA PHE A 100 10.40 9.40 -16.71
C PHE A 100 9.30 9.03 -15.73
N ALA A 101 9.56 9.21 -14.44
CA ALA A 101 8.59 8.90 -13.42
C ALA A 101 8.60 9.83 -12.22
N TYR A 102 7.40 10.14 -11.73
CA TYR A 102 7.18 10.66 -10.39
C TYR A 102 6.90 9.48 -9.46
N VAL A 103 7.71 9.29 -8.41
CA VAL A 103 7.61 8.15 -7.50
C VAL A 103 7.36 8.64 -6.08
N GLN A 104 6.34 8.10 -5.43
CA GLN A 104 6.08 8.26 -4.01
C GLN A 104 6.30 6.94 -3.29
N HIS A 105 7.30 6.87 -2.42
CA HIS A 105 7.54 5.72 -1.56
C HIS A 105 6.74 5.86 -0.28
N LEU A 106 6.12 4.75 0.11
CA LEU A 106 5.36 4.64 1.34
C LEU A 106 5.68 3.31 2.03
N THR A 107 5.29 3.21 3.28
CA THR A 107 5.45 1.98 4.07
C THR A 107 4.11 1.59 4.64
N LEU A 108 3.77 0.30 4.48
CA LEU A 108 2.56 -0.31 5.02
C LEU A 108 2.93 -1.30 6.12
N TYR A 109 2.05 -1.49 7.11
CA TYR A 109 2.25 -2.47 8.16
C TYR A 109 1.87 -3.87 7.69
N ASP A 110 2.66 -4.83 8.10
CA ASP A 110 2.43 -6.25 7.82
C ASP A 110 3.06 -7.08 8.94
N LEU A 111 2.26 -7.91 9.61
CA LEU A 111 2.71 -8.64 10.79
C LEU A 111 3.76 -9.72 10.48
N GLU A 112 3.81 -10.20 9.24
CA GLU A 112 4.73 -11.24 8.78
C GLU A 112 6.03 -10.68 8.21
N ALA A 113 6.10 -9.36 7.94
CA ALA A 113 7.33 -8.70 7.49
C ALA A 113 8.31 -8.43 8.64
N ARG A 114 9.61 -8.38 8.33
CA ARG A 114 10.62 -7.97 9.30
C ARG A 114 10.38 -6.52 9.72
N GLY A 115 10.39 -6.27 11.03
CA GLY A 115 10.09 -4.95 11.56
C GLY A 115 8.61 -4.54 11.43
N MET A 116 7.74 -5.48 11.04
CA MET A 116 6.29 -5.31 10.87
C MET A 116 5.89 -4.31 9.79
N VAL A 117 6.77 -4.10 8.81
CA VAL A 117 6.59 -3.09 7.77
C VAL A 117 7.01 -3.62 6.41
N ARG A 118 6.33 -3.16 5.36
CA ARG A 118 6.67 -3.46 3.97
C ARG A 118 6.78 -2.20 3.12
N PRO A 119 7.88 -2.05 2.35
CA PRO A 119 8.03 -0.99 1.37
C PRO A 119 7.05 -1.12 0.20
N PHE A 120 6.42 0.00 -0.15
CA PHE A 120 5.65 0.15 -1.36
C PHE A 120 6.06 1.45 -2.07
N CYS A 121 5.86 1.51 -3.37
CA CYS A 121 5.86 2.79 -4.07
C CYS A 121 4.74 2.85 -5.09
N ILE A 122 4.28 4.07 -5.34
CA ILE A 122 3.34 4.40 -6.41
C ILE A 122 4.11 5.32 -7.36
N ALA A 123 4.16 4.97 -8.64
CA ALA A 123 4.92 5.69 -9.65
C ALA A 123 4.02 6.07 -10.82
N TYR A 124 3.94 7.35 -11.18
CA TYR A 124 3.40 7.79 -12.46
C TYR A 124 4.52 7.77 -13.48
N VAL A 125 4.37 7.03 -14.58
CA VAL A 125 5.37 6.83 -15.63
C VAL A 125 4.89 7.47 -16.94
N CYS A 126 5.73 8.29 -17.56
CA CYS A 126 5.46 8.93 -18.85
C CYS A 126 6.74 9.13 -19.66
N SER A 127 6.58 9.38 -20.96
CA SER A 127 7.72 9.59 -21.87
C SER A 127 8.17 11.05 -21.97
N ASP A 128 7.45 11.96 -21.33
CA ASP A 128 7.72 13.40 -21.37
C ASP A 128 8.09 13.91 -19.98
N GLN A 129 9.34 14.34 -19.82
CA GLN A 129 9.83 14.90 -18.57
C GLN A 129 9.18 16.24 -18.21
N LEU A 130 8.88 17.08 -19.21
CA LEU A 130 8.27 18.39 -18.96
C LEU A 130 6.87 18.23 -18.40
N LYS A 131 6.12 17.23 -18.91
CA LYS A 131 4.81 16.86 -18.37
C LYS A 131 4.84 16.56 -16.87
N LEU A 132 5.87 15.87 -16.37
CA LEU A 132 6.00 15.64 -14.92
C LEU A 132 6.17 16.93 -14.14
N MET A 133 7.02 17.84 -14.65
CA MET A 133 7.34 19.09 -13.99
C MET A 133 6.12 20.03 -13.95
N GLU A 134 5.39 20.14 -15.06
CA GLU A 134 4.20 20.98 -15.17
C GLU A 134 3.05 20.48 -14.27
N ASN A 135 2.89 19.17 -14.14
CA ASN A 135 1.80 18.55 -13.38
C ASN A 135 2.21 18.12 -11.97
N PHE A 136 3.42 18.50 -11.50
CA PHE A 136 3.98 18.05 -10.22
C PHE A 136 3.04 18.31 -9.03
N SER A 137 2.40 19.48 -8.98
CA SER A 137 1.50 19.85 -7.89
C SER A 137 0.26 18.94 -7.84
N GLU A 138 -0.30 18.61 -9.00
CA GLU A 138 -1.47 17.74 -9.12
C GLU A 138 -1.10 16.30 -8.76
N LEU A 139 -0.01 15.78 -9.34
CA LEU A 139 0.52 14.45 -9.04
C LEU A 139 0.80 14.29 -7.55
N SER A 140 1.48 15.27 -6.95
CA SER A 140 1.80 15.25 -5.52
C SER A 140 0.54 15.26 -4.66
N THR A 141 -0.48 16.02 -5.02
CA THR A 141 -1.73 16.07 -4.26
C THR A 141 -2.49 14.75 -4.38
N GLY A 142 -2.70 14.27 -5.61
CA GLY A 142 -3.42 13.03 -5.88
C GLY A 142 -2.76 11.80 -5.26
N PHE A 143 -1.43 11.68 -5.37
CA PHE A 143 -0.71 10.56 -4.79
C PHE A 143 -0.67 10.63 -3.25
N SER A 144 -0.67 11.82 -2.65
CA SER A 144 -0.81 11.98 -1.19
C SER A 144 -2.16 11.49 -0.69
N GLN A 145 -3.25 11.84 -1.40
CA GLN A 145 -4.59 11.36 -1.04
C GLN A 145 -4.67 9.84 -1.17
N ALA A 146 -4.17 9.29 -2.28
CA ALA A 146 -4.14 7.85 -2.50
C ALA A 146 -3.32 7.11 -1.43
N SER A 147 -2.13 7.61 -1.08
CA SER A 147 -1.28 7.00 -0.05
C SER A 147 -1.90 7.09 1.34
N ASP A 148 -2.58 8.19 1.67
CA ASP A 148 -3.28 8.35 2.94
C ASP A 148 -4.49 7.41 3.06
N SER A 149 -5.28 7.23 1.99
CA SER A 149 -6.34 6.23 1.93
C SER A 149 -5.78 4.81 2.12
N LEU A 150 -4.71 4.47 1.40
CA LEU A 150 -4.07 3.16 1.47
C LEU A 150 -3.51 2.87 2.88
N LYS A 151 -2.80 3.83 3.48
CA LYS A 151 -2.31 3.72 4.86
C LYS A 151 -3.44 3.60 5.87
N THR A 152 -4.58 4.26 5.64
CA THR A 152 -5.74 4.17 6.52
C THR A 152 -6.36 2.79 6.48
N GLY A 153 -6.63 2.25 5.28
CA GLY A 153 -7.12 0.87 5.12
C GLY A 153 -6.12 -0.15 5.69
N ASN A 154 -4.83 0.03 5.41
CA ASN A 154 -3.79 -0.85 5.94
C ASN A 154 -3.74 -0.85 7.48
N ARG A 155 -3.85 0.30 8.15
CA ARG A 155 -3.92 0.35 9.63
C ARG A 155 -5.13 -0.41 10.18
N GLN A 156 -6.28 -0.32 9.52
CA GLN A 156 -7.48 -1.06 9.93
C GLN A 156 -7.29 -2.57 9.76
N ALA A 157 -6.74 -3.00 8.62
CA ALA A 157 -6.42 -4.39 8.35
C ALA A 157 -5.40 -4.94 9.37
N PHE A 158 -4.32 -4.20 9.60
CA PHE A 158 -3.27 -4.56 10.56
C PHE A 158 -3.80 -4.63 12.00
N SER A 159 -4.67 -3.71 12.42
CA SER A 159 -5.34 -3.77 13.74
C SER A 159 -6.21 -5.02 13.88
N THR A 160 -6.92 -5.39 12.82
CA THR A 160 -7.74 -6.61 12.78
C THR A 160 -6.86 -7.87 12.89
N GLU A 161 -5.76 -7.91 12.16
CA GLU A 161 -4.78 -8.98 12.22
C GLU A 161 -4.16 -9.12 13.62
N LEU A 162 -3.75 -8.00 14.24
CA LEU A 162 -3.22 -7.98 15.60
C LEU A 162 -4.23 -8.53 16.62
N ARG A 163 -5.51 -8.16 16.52
CA ARG A 163 -6.57 -8.71 17.39
C ARG A 163 -6.73 -10.21 17.21
N ARG A 164 -6.75 -10.69 15.96
CA ARG A 164 -6.82 -12.12 15.65
C ARG A 164 -5.63 -12.86 16.24
N LYS A 165 -4.42 -12.33 16.07
CA LYS A 165 -3.21 -12.93 16.63
C LYS A 165 -3.23 -12.94 18.16
N LEU A 166 -3.71 -11.87 18.78
CA LEU A 166 -3.84 -11.79 20.23
C LEU A 166 -4.80 -12.85 20.78
N GLN A 167 -5.95 -13.05 20.14
CA GLN A 167 -6.91 -14.12 20.51
C GLN A 167 -6.28 -15.51 20.40
N GLU A 168 -5.51 -15.77 19.34
CA GLU A 168 -4.78 -17.03 19.17
C GLU A 168 -3.77 -17.27 20.31
N LEU A 169 -2.99 -16.24 20.67
CA LEU A 169 -2.01 -16.32 21.75
C LEU A 169 -2.67 -16.52 23.12
N GLU A 170 -3.77 -15.81 23.40
CA GLU A 170 -4.55 -15.97 24.63
C GLU A 170 -5.17 -17.36 24.76
N PHE A 171 -5.70 -17.91 23.66
CA PHE A 171 -6.21 -19.27 23.63
C PHE A 171 -5.11 -20.31 23.88
N ARG A 172 -3.93 -20.14 23.26
CA ARG A 172 -2.76 -21.01 23.51
C ARG A 172 -2.31 -20.94 24.97
N ARG A 173 -2.30 -19.74 25.56
CA ARG A 173 -1.95 -19.52 26.97
C ARG A 173 -2.88 -20.28 27.90
N LEU A 174 -4.19 -20.17 27.68
CA LEU A 174 -5.19 -20.89 28.46
C LEU A 174 -5.01 -22.41 28.37
N THR A 175 -4.76 -22.92 27.17
CA THR A 175 -4.54 -24.35 26.92
C THR A 175 -3.30 -24.87 27.66
N LEU A 176 -2.19 -24.11 27.65
CA LEU A 176 -0.97 -24.48 28.37
C LEU A 176 -1.19 -24.50 29.89
N LEU A 177 -1.91 -23.51 30.43
CA LEU A 177 -2.24 -23.47 31.87
C LEU A 177 -3.10 -24.67 32.28
N GLN A 178 -4.16 -24.97 31.53
CA GLN A 178 -5.02 -26.14 31.80
C GLN A 178 -4.23 -27.46 31.74
N ASN A 179 -3.31 -27.59 30.78
CA ASN A 179 -2.44 -28.76 30.68
C ASN A 179 -1.45 -28.85 31.85
N LYS A 180 -0.99 -27.71 32.38
CA LYS A 180 -0.11 -27.65 33.56
C LYS A 180 -0.84 -28.13 34.81
N GLU A 181 -2.06 -27.65 35.04
CA GLU A 181 -2.92 -28.10 36.16
C GLU A 181 -3.19 -29.62 36.12
N LEU A 182 -3.39 -30.17 34.93
CA LEU A 182 -3.57 -31.63 34.73
C LEU A 182 -2.30 -32.45 34.99
N GLN A 183 -1.11 -31.86 34.81
CA GLN A 183 0.18 -32.54 35.02
C GLN A 183 0.71 -32.40 36.45
N GLU A 184 0.45 -31.29 37.13
CA GLU A 184 0.78 -31.11 38.55
C GLU A 184 0.06 -32.14 39.47
N GLY A 185 -1.01 -32.76 38.99
CA GLY A 185 -1.67 -33.89 39.66
C GLY A 185 -1.05 -35.26 39.43
N LYS A 186 0.00 -35.42 38.60
CA LYS A 186 0.52 -36.73 38.20
C LYS A 186 2.02 -36.99 38.30
N ASP A 187 2.94 -36.02 38.34
CA ASP A 187 4.39 -36.28 38.54
C ASP A 187 5.18 -35.04 39.02
N GLU A 188 6.08 -35.23 40.01
CA GLU A 188 6.99 -34.21 40.60
C GLU A 188 8.28 -33.93 39.77
N SER A 189 8.36 -34.29 38.49
CA SER A 189 9.63 -34.21 37.73
C SER A 189 9.50 -33.71 36.29
N ALA A 190 9.10 -32.44 36.11
CA ALA A 190 9.06 -31.80 34.79
C ALA A 190 9.65 -30.37 34.82
N GLU A 191 10.98 -30.29 34.87
CA GLU A 191 11.77 -29.06 35.00
C GLU A 191 11.95 -28.27 33.68
N GLY A 192 10.97 -28.29 32.76
CA GLY A 192 11.16 -27.83 31.38
C GLY A 192 10.02 -27.03 30.70
N LYS A 193 9.01 -26.53 31.42
CA LYS A 193 7.86 -25.80 30.84
C LYS A 193 7.62 -24.31 31.22
N PRO A 194 8.38 -23.66 32.13
CA PRO A 194 8.11 -22.24 32.45
C PRO A 194 8.47 -21.32 31.28
N GLU A 195 9.49 -21.67 30.51
CA GLU A 195 10.04 -20.84 29.43
C GLU A 195 9.06 -20.61 28.27
N GLU A 196 8.24 -21.60 27.90
CA GLU A 196 7.24 -21.43 26.82
C GLU A 196 6.11 -20.47 27.23
N LEU A 197 5.65 -20.54 28.48
CA LEU A 197 4.59 -19.67 28.98
C LEU A 197 5.08 -18.22 29.11
N ASP A 198 6.31 -18.03 29.59
CA ASP A 198 6.93 -16.70 29.73
C ASP A 198 7.14 -16.03 28.35
N VAL A 199 7.61 -16.79 27.34
CA VAL A 199 7.71 -16.32 25.95
C VAL A 199 6.34 -15.93 25.40
N LEU A 200 5.30 -16.70 25.71
CA LEU A 200 3.95 -16.43 25.27
C LEU A 200 3.37 -15.16 25.92
N GLU A 201 3.57 -14.97 27.22
CA GLU A 201 3.16 -13.76 27.95
C GLU A 201 3.86 -12.52 27.38
N TYR A 202 5.16 -12.61 27.12
CA TYR A 202 5.91 -11.55 26.47
C TYR A 202 5.34 -11.21 25.08
N SER A 203 5.02 -12.24 24.29
CA SER A 203 4.38 -12.05 22.98
C SER A 203 3.01 -11.38 23.08
N ILE A 204 2.17 -11.77 24.03
CA ILE A 204 0.85 -11.16 24.29
C ILE A 204 1.00 -9.68 24.64
N LEU A 205 1.92 -9.34 25.54
CA LEU A 205 2.20 -7.95 25.92
C LEU A 205 2.63 -7.11 24.72
N ASN A 206 3.54 -7.64 23.90
CA ASN A 206 3.99 -6.97 22.67
C ASN A 206 2.84 -6.70 21.69
N HIS A 207 1.99 -7.69 21.42
CA HIS A 207 0.87 -7.52 20.49
C HIS A 207 -0.19 -6.54 21.02
N ARG A 208 -0.44 -6.52 22.34
CA ARG A 208 -1.32 -5.51 22.97
C ARG A 208 -0.77 -4.10 22.81
N GLU A 209 0.53 -3.93 23.02
CA GLU A 209 1.19 -2.64 22.87
C GLU A 209 1.17 -2.15 21.41
N LEU A 210 1.43 -3.04 20.45
CA LEU A 210 1.29 -2.74 19.02
C LEU A 210 -0.14 -2.30 18.66
N LEU A 211 -1.14 -3.06 19.12
CA LEU A 211 -2.55 -2.73 18.89
C LEU A 211 -2.90 -1.35 19.46
N ARG A 212 -2.42 -1.04 20.67
CA ARG A 212 -2.57 0.28 21.30
C ARG A 212 -1.95 1.38 20.45
N GLN A 213 -0.74 1.18 19.93
CA GLN A 213 -0.07 2.15 19.05
C GLN A 213 -0.87 2.41 17.77
N VAL A 214 -1.29 1.37 17.04
CA VAL A 214 -2.03 1.50 15.77
C VAL A 214 -3.36 2.22 15.96
N THR A 215 -4.11 1.83 16.99
CA THR A 215 -5.44 2.39 17.28
C THR A 215 -5.39 3.83 17.78
N SER A 216 -4.26 4.27 18.36
CA SER A 216 -4.08 5.65 18.84
C SER A 216 -3.75 6.66 17.75
N TYR A 217 -3.28 6.20 16.58
CA TYR A 217 -2.79 7.04 15.48
C TYR A 217 -3.81 7.98 14.80
N PRO A 218 -5.13 7.68 14.73
CA PRO A 218 -6.11 8.59 14.12
C PRO A 218 -6.08 10.01 14.72
N ASN A 219 -5.69 10.14 16.00
CA ASN A 219 -5.71 11.42 16.73
C ASN A 219 -4.61 12.41 16.34
N ARG A 220 -3.63 12.04 15.49
CA ARG A 220 -2.53 12.94 15.12
C ARG A 220 -2.75 13.72 13.82
N LYS A 221 -3.56 13.19 12.89
CA LYS A 221 -3.94 13.88 11.63
C LYS A 221 -5.25 14.68 11.75
N LEU A 222 -5.99 14.51 12.83
CA LEU A 222 -7.19 15.29 13.19
C LEU A 222 -6.96 16.81 13.42
N GLN A 223 -5.72 17.31 13.33
CA GLN A 223 -5.44 18.74 13.32
C GLN A 223 -5.58 19.38 11.93
N GLN A 224 -5.82 18.60 10.88
CA GLN A 224 -6.15 19.12 9.56
C GLN A 224 -7.67 19.19 9.39
N PRO A 225 -8.23 20.38 9.09
CA PRO A 225 -9.68 20.58 9.00
C PRO A 225 -10.35 19.76 7.89
N ASP A 226 -9.59 19.28 6.90
CA ASP A 226 -10.08 18.51 5.75
C ASP A 226 -9.94 16.99 5.93
N PHE A 227 -9.46 16.51 7.08
CA PHE A 227 -9.35 15.08 7.35
C PHE A 227 -10.73 14.52 7.74
N LEU A 228 -11.39 13.87 6.79
CA LEU A 228 -12.61 13.11 7.06
C LEU A 228 -12.22 11.69 7.51
N PRO A 229 -12.50 11.30 8.77
CA PRO A 229 -12.43 9.90 9.17
C PRO A 229 -13.43 9.11 8.34
N TYR A 230 -13.01 7.99 7.75
CA TYR A 230 -13.91 7.05 7.12
C TYR A 230 -14.87 6.48 8.19
N ASP A 231 -16.17 6.74 8.05
CA ASP A 231 -17.20 6.12 8.89
C ASP A 231 -17.53 4.73 8.32
N PRO A 232 -17.33 3.63 9.09
CA PRO A 232 -17.65 2.28 8.64
C PRO A 232 -19.11 2.08 8.21
N ALA A 233 -20.01 3.02 8.52
CA ALA A 233 -21.41 2.97 8.16
C ALA A 233 -21.70 3.20 6.66
N ASP A 234 -20.79 3.82 5.90
CA ASP A 234 -21.05 4.21 4.49
C ASP A 234 -20.95 3.04 3.48
N SER A 235 -20.46 1.86 3.89
CA SER A 235 -20.35 0.69 2.99
C SER A 235 -21.67 -0.07 2.76
N LEU A 236 -22.70 0.17 3.57
CA LEU A 236 -23.89 -0.70 3.61
C LEU A 236 -25.12 -0.15 2.88
N THR A 237 -25.11 1.14 2.50
CA THR A 237 -26.25 1.79 1.83
C THR A 237 -26.24 1.62 0.31
N ASP A 238 -25.08 1.42 -0.31
CA ASP A 238 -24.94 1.50 -1.78
C ASP A 238 -25.25 0.19 -2.53
N LEU A 239 -25.33 -0.95 -1.84
CA LEU A 239 -25.68 -2.24 -2.46
C LEU A 239 -27.19 -2.44 -2.64
N THR A 240 -28.02 -1.57 -2.07
CA THR A 240 -29.49 -1.65 -2.19
C THR A 240 -30.02 -0.89 -3.41
N ALA A 241 -29.20 -0.08 -4.08
CA ALA A 241 -29.60 0.75 -5.22
C ALA A 241 -29.56 0.03 -6.58
N LEU A 242 -29.07 -1.23 -6.64
CA LEU A 242 -28.99 -2.02 -7.85
C LEU A 242 -30.16 -3.00 -7.98
N GLN A 243 -31.39 -2.49 -8.02
CA GLN A 243 -32.51 -3.22 -8.60
C GLN A 243 -32.70 -2.77 -10.07
N PRO A 244 -32.74 -3.68 -11.05
CA PRO A 244 -32.96 -3.30 -12.45
C PRO A 244 -34.40 -2.83 -12.65
N PRO A 245 -34.65 -1.77 -13.45
CA PRO A 245 -36.00 -1.33 -13.76
C PRO A 245 -36.70 -2.29 -14.74
N GLU A 246 -37.97 -2.58 -14.50
CA GLU A 246 -38.84 -3.37 -15.37
C GLU A 246 -39.11 -2.69 -16.73
N PRO A 247 -39.40 -3.47 -17.79
CA PRO A 247 -39.64 -2.92 -19.13
C PRO A 247 -41.11 -2.55 -19.35
N CYS A 248 -41.42 -1.25 -19.50
CA CYS A 248 -42.76 -0.78 -19.85
C CYS A 248 -42.83 -0.18 -21.27
N SER A 249 -43.38 -1.01 -22.17
CA SER A 249 -44.35 -0.74 -23.24
C SER A 249 -44.43 0.65 -23.91
N TYR A 250 -44.11 0.66 -25.21
CA TYR A 250 -44.48 1.70 -26.18
C TYR A 250 -45.98 1.67 -26.50
N LEU A 251 -46.60 2.85 -26.69
CA LEU A 251 -47.56 3.14 -27.77
C LEU A 251 -47.82 4.68 -27.87
N PRO A 252 -48.27 5.19 -29.04
CA PRO A 252 -48.00 6.53 -29.53
C PRO A 252 -49.20 7.49 -29.42
N THR A 253 -48.96 8.79 -29.58
CA THR A 253 -50.02 9.76 -29.89
C THR A 253 -49.60 10.78 -30.93
N SER A 254 -50.51 10.95 -31.87
CA SER A 254 -50.50 11.74 -33.08
C SER A 254 -50.87 13.21 -32.88
N SER A 255 -50.27 14.07 -33.70
CA SER A 255 -50.78 15.28 -34.38
C SER A 255 -51.61 16.33 -33.61
N SER A 256 -51.17 17.59 -33.70
CA SER A 256 -51.99 18.66 -34.31
C SER A 256 -51.18 19.92 -34.60
N SER A 257 -51.29 20.36 -35.85
CA SER A 257 -50.93 21.67 -36.43
C SER A 257 -51.68 22.85 -35.79
N SER A 258 -51.06 24.04 -35.74
CA SER A 258 -51.56 25.26 -36.42
C SER A 258 -50.79 26.54 -36.05
N SER A 259 -50.36 27.26 -37.10
CA SER A 259 -50.35 28.73 -37.30
C SER A 259 -49.62 29.66 -36.32
N SER A 260 -48.54 30.29 -36.80
CA SER A 260 -48.53 31.66 -37.36
C SER A 260 -47.26 31.90 -38.18
#